data_AF-A0A2P5LNL0-F1
#
_entry.id   AF-A0A2P5LNL0-F1
#
_cell.length_a   1.000
_cell.length_b   1.000
_cell.length_c   1.000
_cell.angle_alpha   90.00
_cell.angle_beta   90.00
_cell.angle_gamma   90.00
#
_symmetry.space_group_name_H-M   'P 1'
#
loop_
_entity.id
_entity.type
_entity.pdbx_description
1 polymer ?
#
loop_
_entity_poly.entity_id
_entity_poly.type
_entity_poly.pdbx_seq_one_letter_code
_entity_poly.pdbx_strand_id
1 'polypeptide(L)' 'THLYETAYVLTAELVATDLEVTSEEIRFLDMLGGKLEIDKLVCAALERAARARHQKL' A
#
# COMPACT_ATOMS: atom_id res chain seq x y z
N THR A 1 -6.92 -19.72 -4.63
CA THR A 1 -6.69 -18.41 -5.26
C THR A 1 -6.25 -17.46 -4.17
N HIS A 2 -5.03 -16.92 -4.26
CA HIS A 2 -4.52 -15.98 -3.25
C HIS A 2 -4.78 -14.55 -3.72
N LEU A 3 -5.39 -13.72 -2.87
CA LEU A 3 -5.78 -12.33 -3.19
C LEU A 3 -4.70 -11.35 -2.69
N TYR A 4 -3.48 -11.49 -3.20
CA TYR A 4 -2.33 -10.73 -2.69
C TYR A 4 -2.40 -9.23 -2.99
N GLU A 5 -2.78 -8.84 -4.21
CA GLU A 5 -3.00 -7.43 -4.54
C GLU A 5 -4.09 -6.79 -3.68
N THR A 6 -5.15 -7.54 -3.35
CA THR A 6 -6.22 -7.09 -2.46
C THR A 6 -5.73 -6.92 -1.02
N ALA A 7 -4.97 -7.88 -0.50
CA ALA A 7 -4.39 -7.77 0.85
C ALA A 7 -3.39 -6.60 0.94
N TYR A 8 -2.62 -6.38 -0.12
CA TYR A 8 -1.68 -5.27 -0.22
C TYR A 8 -2.40 -3.91 -0.24
N VAL A 9 -3.39 -3.73 -1.12
CA VAL A 9 -4.11 -2.46 -1.22
C VAL A 9 -4.88 -2.12 0.06
N LEU A 10 -5.48 -3.11 0.72
CA LEU A 10 -6.16 -2.93 2.01
C LEU A 10 -5.18 -2.40 3.07
N THR A 11 -3.95 -2.91 3.07
CA THR A 11 -2.92 -2.45 4.00
C THR A 11 -2.44 -1.05 3.66
N ALA A 12 -2.26 -0.74 2.37
CA ALA A 12 -1.92 0.60 1.90
C ALA A 12 -3.01 1.63 2.25
N GLU A 13 -4.29 1.24 2.22
CA GLU A 13 -5.41 2.08 2.67
C GLU A 13 -5.35 2.34 4.19
N LEU A 14 -5.06 1.32 5.00
CA LEU A 14 -4.87 1.49 6.44
C LEU A 14 -3.74 2.48 6.75
N VAL A 15 -2.57 2.32 6.12
CA VAL A 15 -1.44 3.25 6.27
C VAL A 15 -1.80 4.68 5.84
N ALA A 16 -2.62 4.83 4.80
CA ALA A 16 -3.06 6.14 4.32
C ALA A 16 -4.08 6.84 5.24
N THR A 17 -4.65 6.16 6.25
CA THR A 17 -5.66 6.75 7.14
C THR A 17 -5.14 7.86 8.05
N ASP A 18 -3.88 7.79 8.50
CA ASP A 18 -3.35 8.72 9.51
C ASP A 18 -2.77 10.02 8.90
N LEU A 19 -2.83 10.19 7.57
CA LEU A 19 -2.27 11.31 6.79
C LEU A 19 -0.75 11.56 6.96
N GLU A 20 -0.10 10.99 7.97
CA GLU A 20 1.34 10.96 8.19
C GLU A 20 1.87 9.54 8.02
N VAL A 21 2.38 9.23 6.83
CA VAL A 21 3.04 7.95 6.58
C VAL A 21 4.45 7.98 7.18
N THR A 22 4.70 7.10 8.13
CA THR A 22 5.99 6.95 8.82
C THR A 22 7.02 6.18 7.99
N SER A 23 8.30 6.32 8.31
CA SER A 23 9.37 5.55 7.64
C SER A 23 9.22 4.05 7.87
N GLU A 24 8.71 3.67 9.04
CA GLU A 24 8.39 2.31 9.43
C GLU A 24 7.32 1.69 8.54
N GLU A 25 6.25 2.43 8.24
CA GLU A 25 5.17 1.96 7.37
C GLU A 25 5.60 1.81 5.91
N ILE A 26 6.45 2.73 5.41
CA ILE A 26 7.04 2.60 4.07
C ILE A 26 7.87 1.31 3.99
N ARG A 27 8.74 1.08 4.98
CA ARG A 27 9.55 -0.15 5.02
C ARG A 27 8.69 -1.40 5.14
N PHE A 28 7.60 -1.32 5.90
CA PHE A 28 6.65 -2.41 6.02
C PHE A 28 5.97 -2.73 4.68
N LEU A 29 5.48 -1.72 3.94
CA LEU A 29 4.86 -1.91 2.63
C LEU A 29 5.86 -2.48 1.60
N ASP A 30 7.12 -2.05 1.62
CA ASP A 30 8.18 -2.63 0.78
C ASP A 30 8.40 -4.12 1.08
N MET A 31 8.49 -4.48 2.38
CA MET A 31 8.65 -5.87 2.81
C MET A 31 7.43 -6.72 2.45
N LEU A 32 6.23 -6.18 2.62
CA LEU A 32 4.98 -6.85 2.29
C LEU A 32 4.87 -7.10 0.79
N GLY A 33 5.17 -6.11 -0.05
CA GLY A 33 5.14 -6.25 -1.51
C GLY A 33 6.10 -7.34 -1.99
N GLY A 34 7.33 -7.34 -1.45
CA GLY A 34 8.30 -8.40 -1.72
C GLY A 34 7.84 -9.78 -1.24
N LYS A 35 7.20 -9.87 -0.07
CA LYS A 35 6.70 -11.15 0.48
C LYS A 35 5.52 -11.72 -0.30
N LEU A 36 4.71 -10.85 -0.88
CA LEU A 36 3.55 -11.20 -1.69
C LEU A 36 3.88 -11.36 -3.18
N GLU A 37 5.15 -11.18 -3.56
CA GLU A 37 5.65 -11.26 -4.94
C GLU A 37 4.92 -10.33 -5.91
N ILE A 38 4.53 -9.14 -5.43
CA ILE A 38 3.84 -8.13 -6.23
C ILE A 38 4.87 -7.28 -6.95
N ASP A 39 4.65 -7.03 -8.24
CA ASP A 39 5.52 -6.17 -9.04
C ASP A 39 5.57 -4.75 -8.47
N LYS A 40 6.74 -4.12 -8.52
CA LYS A 40 6.96 -2.79 -7.93
C LYS A 40 6.10 -1.71 -8.57
N LEU A 41 5.81 -1.79 -9.87
CA LEU A 41 4.92 -0.84 -10.55
C LEU A 41 3.48 -1.05 -10.11
N VAL A 42 3.08 -2.30 -9.85
CA VAL A 42 1.75 -2.62 -9.29
C VAL A 42 1.63 -2.07 -7.87
N CYS A 43 2.61 -2.30 -7.00
CA CYS A 43 2.65 -1.71 -5.66
C CYS A 43 2.48 -0.18 -5.71
N ALA A 44 3.29 0.50 -6.54
CA ALA A 44 3.23 1.95 -6.68
C ALA A 44 1.86 2.44 -7.19
N ALA A 45 1.23 1.71 -8.11
CA ALA A 45 -0.10 2.04 -8.60
C ALA A 45 -1.17 1.88 -7.50
N LEU A 46 -1.10 0.80 -6.71
CA LEU A 46 -2.01 0.52 -5.61
C LEU A 46 -1.87 1.57 -4.49
N GLU A 47 -0.64 1.92 -4.10
CA GLU A 47 -0.35 2.98 -3.13
C GLU A 47 -0.86 4.34 -3.61
N ARG A 48 -0.64 4.68 -4.88
CA ARG A 48 -1.16 5.92 -5.46
C ARG A 48 -2.68 5.95 -5.41
N ALA A 49 -3.34 4.84 -5.74
CA ALA A 49 -4.80 4.74 -5.69
C ALA A 49 -5.31 4.89 -4.24
N ALA A 50 -4.65 4.26 -3.27
CA ALA A 50 -4.97 4.42 -1.85
C ALA A 50 -4.83 5.88 -1.41
N ARG A 51 -3.69 6.53 -1.66
CA ARG A 51 -3.47 7.94 -1.32
C ARG A 51 -4.53 8.87 -1.94
N ALA A 52 -4.90 8.65 -3.21
CA ALA A 52 -5.91 9.45 -3.89
C ALA A 52 -7.30 9.36 -3.21
N ARG A 53 -7.66 8.23 -2.60
CA ARG A 53 -8.93 8.08 -1.85
C ARG A 53 -8.93 8.79 -0.51
N HIS A 54 -7.77 8.98 0.09
CA HIS A 54 -7.59 9.63 1.39
C HIS A 54 -7.20 11.12 1.28
N GLN A 55 -6.92 11.61 0.07
CA GLN A 55 -6.77 13.04 -0.17
C GLN A 55 -8.12 13.75 0.08
N LYS A 56 -8.15 14.59 1.12
CA LYS A 56 -9.24 15.56 1.31
C LYS A 56 -9.11 16.67 0.27
N LEU A 57 -10.24 17.09 -0.30
CA LEU A 57 -10.36 18.29 -1.13
C LEU A 57 -9.99 19.55 -0.34
#